data_AF-A0A383CYD4-F1
#
_entry.id   AF-A0A383CYD4-F1
#
_cell.length_a   1.000
_cell.length_b   1.000
_cell.length_c   1.000
_cell.angle_alpha   90.00
_cell.angle_beta   90.00
_cell.angle_gamma   90.00
#
_symmetry.space_group_name_H-M   'P 1'
#
loop_
_entity.id
_entity.type
_entity.pdbx_description
1 polymer ?
#
loop_
_entity_poly.entity_id
_entity_poly.type
_entity_poly.pdbx_seq_one_letter_code
_entity_poly.pdbx_strand_id
1 'polypeptide(L)'
;MSRRRRNSRTRRLGDSGTENEAERETKSFWHGVNGMPDGPAKIQVTEQPASVIRSLGSAPLTGQETVTEHYFEAVYQRSVALASALAASAEMLGDDEDEQKG
;
A
#
# COMPACT_ATOMS: atom_id res chain seq x y z
N MET A 1 -69.25 14.19 -15.52
CA MET A 1 -67.95 13.47 -15.64
C MET A 1 -66.83 14.39 -15.14
N SER A 2 -66.29 14.18 -13.94
CA SER A 2 -65.22 15.02 -13.37
C SER A 2 -63.94 14.19 -13.22
N ARG A 3 -62.89 14.52 -13.98
CA ARG A 3 -61.60 13.82 -13.96
C ARG A 3 -60.70 14.45 -12.91
N ARG A 4 -60.66 13.87 -11.71
CA ARG A 4 -59.74 14.25 -10.64
C ARG A 4 -58.32 13.78 -11.00
N ARG A 5 -57.48 14.71 -11.45
CA ARG A 5 -56.07 14.44 -11.81
C ARG A 5 -55.29 14.02 -10.54
N ARG A 6 -54.67 12.83 -10.58
CA ARG A 6 -53.71 12.33 -9.59
C ARG A 6 -52.51 13.27 -9.54
N ASN A 7 -52.29 13.95 -8.43
CA ASN A 7 -51.06 14.69 -8.20
C ASN A 7 -50.03 13.73 -7.60
N SER A 8 -49.21 13.13 -8.45
CA SER A 8 -48.08 12.29 -8.06
C SER A 8 -47.04 13.17 -7.36
N ARG A 9 -47.09 13.22 -6.02
CA ARG A 9 -46.00 13.75 -5.19
C ARG A 9 -44.78 12.85 -5.38
N THR A 10 -43.97 13.15 -6.38
CA THR A 10 -42.63 12.61 -6.49
C THR A 10 -41.84 13.12 -5.30
N ARG A 11 -41.44 12.20 -4.41
CA ARG A 11 -40.45 12.45 -3.38
C ARG A 11 -39.19 12.90 -4.12
N ARG A 12 -38.93 14.20 -4.16
CA ARG A 12 -37.60 14.72 -4.43
C ARG A 12 -36.76 14.25 -3.23
N LEU A 13 -36.01 13.17 -3.41
CA LEU A 13 -34.85 12.90 -2.57
C LEU A 13 -33.95 14.11 -2.76
N GLY A 14 -34.07 15.05 -1.82
CA GLY A 14 -33.10 16.12 -1.67
C GLY A 14 -31.80 15.46 -1.29
N ASP A 15 -30.81 15.69 -2.12
CA ASP A 15 -29.39 15.56 -1.84
C ASP A 15 -29.04 16.45 -0.63
N SER A 16 -29.40 16.01 0.57
CA SER A 16 -28.89 16.56 1.82
C SER A 16 -27.72 15.67 2.21
N GLY A 17 -26.50 16.15 1.93
CA GLY A 17 -25.22 15.52 2.28
C GLY A 17 -24.95 15.45 3.79
N THR A 18 -25.92 14.96 4.55
CA THR A 18 -25.72 14.55 5.93
C THR A 18 -25.33 13.07 5.92
N GLU A 19 -24.05 12.80 6.17
CA GLU A 19 -23.53 11.45 6.41
C GLU A 19 -24.49 10.68 7.33
N ASN A 20 -24.82 9.44 6.97
CA ASN A 20 -25.74 8.64 7.77
C ASN A 20 -25.15 8.43 9.17
N GLU A 21 -26.00 8.40 10.20
CA GLU A 21 -25.57 8.17 11.59
C GLU A 21 -24.81 6.84 11.74
N ALA A 22 -25.24 5.81 10.99
CA ALA A 22 -24.53 4.54 10.89
C ALA A 22 -23.12 4.69 10.29
N GLU A 23 -22.94 5.53 9.28
CA GLU A 23 -21.62 5.77 8.68
C GLU A 23 -20.69 6.47 9.68
N ARG A 24 -21.22 7.40 10.48
CA ARG A 24 -20.47 8.09 11.54
C ARG A 24 -20.05 7.16 12.67
N GLU A 25 -20.95 6.30 13.14
CA GLU A 25 -20.63 5.31 14.16
C GLU A 25 -19.57 4.31 13.67
N THR A 26 -19.69 3.86 12.42
CA THR A 26 -18.73 2.94 11.81
C THR A 26 -17.36 3.61 11.67
N LYS A 27 -17.33 4.87 11.23
CA LYS A 27 -16.11 5.67 11.09
C LYS A 27 -15.47 5.95 12.46
N SER A 28 -16.27 6.27 13.47
CA SER A 28 -15.81 6.47 14.85
C SER A 28 -15.24 5.20 15.46
N PHE A 29 -15.84 4.04 15.16
CA PHE A 29 -15.37 2.75 15.66
C PHE A 29 -13.98 2.37 15.10
N TRP A 30 -13.75 2.55 13.79
CA TRP A 30 -12.49 2.15 13.15
C TRP A 30 -11.37 3.19 13.22
N HIS A 31 -11.69 4.48 13.22
CA HIS A 31 -10.70 5.57 13.22
C HIS A 31 -10.51 6.21 14.60
N GLY A 32 -11.46 6.05 15.52
CA GLY A 32 -11.44 6.72 16.82
C GLY A 32 -11.65 8.23 16.70
N VAL A 33 -11.30 8.96 17.76
CA VAL A 33 -11.46 10.43 17.86
C VAL A 33 -10.37 11.18 17.08
N ASN A 34 -9.24 10.50 16.83
CA ASN A 34 -8.12 11.05 16.09
C ASN A 34 -8.23 10.63 14.63
N GLY A 35 -7.75 11.47 13.71
CA GLY A 35 -7.60 11.06 12.31
C GLY A 35 -6.68 9.84 12.20
N MET A 36 -6.82 9.08 11.12
CA MET A 36 -5.86 8.03 10.77
C MET A 36 -4.46 8.66 10.69
N PRO A 37 -3.40 8.03 11.22
CA PRO A 37 -2.05 8.50 10.99
C PRO A 37 -1.76 8.54 9.49
N ASP A 38 -0.89 9.46 9.07
CA ASP A 38 -0.40 9.48 7.70
C ASP A 38 0.18 8.11 7.33
N GLY A 39 -0.09 7.68 6.10
CA GLY A 39 0.42 6.42 5.59
C GLY A 39 1.95 6.40 5.60
N PRO A 40 2.56 5.21 5.75
CA PRO A 40 4.01 5.08 5.62
C PRO A 40 4.48 5.58 4.26
N ALA A 41 5.71 6.11 4.20
CA ALA A 41 6.34 6.48 2.95
C ALA A 41 6.40 5.27 2.00
N LYS A 42 6.33 5.56 0.70
CA LYS A 42 6.47 4.55 -0.35
C LYS A 42 7.85 3.89 -0.28
N ILE A 43 7.93 2.64 -0.72
CA ILE A 43 9.13 1.82 -0.71
C ILE A 43 9.74 1.83 -2.11
N GLN A 44 11.03 2.15 -2.19
CA GLN A 44 11.81 2.00 -3.41
C GLN A 44 12.39 0.58 -3.53
N VAL A 45 12.25 -0.03 -4.70
CA VAL A 45 12.74 -1.37 -4.97
C VAL A 45 14.18 -1.29 -5.47
N THR A 46 15.09 -2.01 -4.83
CA THR A 46 16.48 -2.07 -5.27
C THR A 46 16.64 -2.91 -6.53
N GLU A 47 17.30 -2.37 -7.55
CA GLU A 47 17.65 -3.11 -8.78
C GLU A 47 18.82 -4.10 -8.57
N GLN A 48 19.64 -3.87 -7.54
CA GLN A 48 20.88 -4.62 -7.30
C GLN A 48 20.88 -5.25 -5.90
N PRO A 49 20.03 -6.26 -5.64
CA PRO A 49 19.90 -6.91 -4.34
C PRO A 49 21.21 -7.51 -3.81
N ALA A 50 22.09 -7.94 -4.72
CA ALA A 50 23.37 -8.57 -4.36
C ALA A 50 24.45 -7.56 -3.92
N SER A 51 24.26 -6.26 -4.16
CA SER A 51 25.26 -5.22 -3.83
C SER A 51 25.59 -5.17 -2.34
N VAL A 52 24.60 -5.41 -1.47
CA VAL A 52 24.78 -5.44 -0.01
C VAL A 52 25.68 -6.59 0.42
N ILE A 53 25.56 -7.75 -0.22
CA ILE A 53 26.35 -8.93 0.14
C ILE A 53 27.79 -8.74 -0.32
N ARG A 54 27.99 -8.23 -1.54
CA ARG A 54 29.32 -7.97 -2.10
C ARG A 54 30.08 -6.90 -1.31
N SER A 55 29.38 -5.93 -0.71
CA SER A 55 30.03 -4.89 0.12
C SER A 55 30.53 -5.41 1.47
N LEU A 56 29.98 -6.51 1.97
CA LEU A 56 30.40 -7.15 3.22
C LEU A 56 31.70 -7.98 3.07
N GLY A 57 32.16 -8.20 1.83
CA GLY A 57 33.34 -9.00 1.52
C GLY A 57 33.04 -10.50 1.45
N SER A 58 34.12 -11.30 1.33
CA SER A 58 34.00 -12.75 1.17
C SER A 58 33.34 -13.41 2.39
N ALA A 59 32.46 -14.38 2.13
CA ALA A 59 31.80 -15.13 3.19
C ALA A 59 32.84 -15.82 4.08
N PRO A 60 32.74 -15.73 5.43
CA PRO A 60 33.71 -16.31 6.36
C PRO A 60 33.48 -17.83 6.53
N LEU A 61 33.48 -18.58 5.42
CA LEU A 61 33.30 -20.03 5.38
C LEU A 61 34.42 -20.64 4.54
N THR A 62 35.50 -21.04 5.23
CA THR A 62 36.72 -21.54 4.60
C THR A 62 36.43 -22.70 3.64
N GLY A 63 36.87 -22.54 2.39
CA GLY A 63 36.71 -23.56 1.35
C GLY A 63 35.32 -23.69 0.73
N GLN A 64 34.34 -22.87 1.15
CA GLN A 64 32.97 -22.83 0.59
C GLN A 64 32.53 -21.40 0.23
N GLU A 65 33.49 -20.48 0.10
CA GLU A 65 33.25 -19.04 -0.08
C GLU A 65 32.35 -18.77 -1.29
N THR A 66 32.68 -19.36 -2.45
CA THR A 66 31.97 -19.16 -3.72
C THR A 66 30.55 -19.73 -3.71
N VAL A 67 30.39 -20.93 -3.16
CA VAL A 67 29.08 -21.59 -3.05
C VAL A 67 28.15 -20.78 -2.14
N THR A 68 28.70 -20.26 -1.03
CA THR A 68 27.94 -19.45 -0.08
C THR A 68 27.49 -18.12 -0.70
N GLU A 69 28.35 -17.48 -1.50
CA GLU A 69 28.01 -16.23 -2.19
C GLU A 69 26.78 -16.41 -3.12
N HIS A 70 26.74 -17.51 -3.88
CA HIS A 70 25.58 -17.82 -4.73
C HIS A 70 24.30 -18.09 -3.94
N TYR A 71 24.38 -18.77 -2.80
CA TYR A 71 23.21 -18.99 -1.96
C TYR A 71 22.68 -17.68 -1.36
N PHE A 72 23.58 -16.81 -0.89
CA PHE A 72 23.16 -15.49 -0.41
C PHE A 72 22.51 -14.70 -1.54
N GLU A 73 23.13 -14.62 -2.72
CA GLU A 73 22.56 -13.92 -3.88
C GLU A 73 21.14 -14.41 -4.19
N ALA A 74 20.91 -15.74 -4.24
CA ALA A 74 19.60 -16.32 -4.51
C ALA A 74 18.55 -15.96 -3.43
N VAL A 75 18.93 -16.00 -2.15
CA VAL A 75 18.04 -15.68 -1.04
C VAL A 75 17.63 -14.21 -1.08
N TYR A 76 18.57 -13.30 -1.35
CA TYR A 76 18.30 -11.86 -1.39
C TYR A 76 17.48 -11.48 -2.62
N GLN A 77 17.77 -12.04 -3.80
CA GLN A 77 16.95 -11.84 -4.99
C GLN A 77 15.50 -12.25 -4.74
N ARG A 78 15.29 -13.43 -4.13
CA ARG A 78 13.94 -13.89 -3.77
C ARG A 78 13.26 -13.00 -2.74
N SER A 79 14.01 -12.53 -1.74
CA SER A 79 13.49 -11.65 -0.69
C SER A 79 13.03 -10.30 -1.26
N VAL A 80 13.81 -9.71 -2.17
CA VAL A 80 13.45 -8.45 -2.84
C VAL A 80 12.24 -8.64 -3.75
N ALA A 81 12.17 -9.73 -4.52
CA ALA A 81 11.01 -10.04 -5.34
C ALA A 81 9.72 -10.23 -4.52
N LEU A 82 9.83 -10.85 -3.33
CA LEU A 82 8.70 -11.00 -2.42
C LEU A 82 8.29 -9.64 -1.84
N ALA A 83 9.26 -8.86 -1.35
CA ALA A 83 9.01 -7.55 -0.77
C ALA A 83 8.37 -6.60 -1.79
N SER A 84 8.83 -6.60 -3.04
CA SER A 84 8.25 -5.79 -4.11
C SER A 84 6.82 -6.22 -4.45
N ALA A 85 6.52 -7.52 -4.48
CA ALA A 85 5.17 -8.02 -4.68
C ALA A 85 4.21 -7.61 -3.53
N LEU A 86 4.72 -7.64 -2.29
CA LEU A 86 3.96 -7.20 -1.10
C LEU A 86 3.71 -5.69 -1.15
N ALA A 87 4.72 -4.89 -1.48
CA ALA A 87 4.60 -3.45 -1.65
C ALA A 87 3.64 -3.09 -2.80
N ALA A 88 3.69 -3.79 -3.92
CA ALA A 88 2.77 -3.62 -5.04
C ALA A 88 1.31 -3.88 -4.63
N SER A 89 1.10 -4.94 -3.85
CA SER A 89 -0.25 -5.32 -3.37
C SER A 89 -0.83 -4.29 -2.40
N ALA A 90 0.03 -3.54 -1.72
CA ALA A 90 -0.36 -2.47 -0.80
C ALA A 90 -0.38 -1.08 -1.46
N GLU A 91 -0.13 -0.98 -2.78
CA GLU A 91 0.01 0.29 -3.50
C GLU A 91 1.10 1.20 -2.87
N MET A 92 2.16 0.58 -2.35
CA MET A 92 3.26 1.23 -1.62
C MET A 92 4.55 1.35 -2.45
N LEU A 93 4.53 1.03 -3.74
CA LEU A 93 5.71 1.20 -4.60
C LEU A 93 5.91 2.68 -4.93
N GLY A 94 7.11 3.19 -4.62
CA GLY A 94 7.55 4.51 -5.07
C GLY A 94 7.83 4.49 -6.57
N ASP A 95 7.58 5.62 -7.24
CA ASP A 95 8.17 5.86 -8.55
C ASP A 95 9.52 6.54 -8.35
N ASP A 96 10.48 6.32 -9.25
CA ASP A 96 11.81 6.96 -9.18
C ASP A 96 11.72 8.50 -9.21
N GLU A 97 10.58 9.05 -9.63
CA GLU A 97 10.29 10.50 -9.64
C GLU A 97 9.95 11.09 -8.25
N ASP A 98 9.56 10.24 -7.28
CA ASP A 98 9.21 10.68 -5.92
C ASP A 98 10.46 11.07 -5.09
N GLU A 99 11.67 10.68 -5.53
CA GLU A 99 12.95 11.03 -4.89
C GLU A 99 13.40 12.48 -5.14
N GLN A 100 12.87 13.17 -6.16
CA GLN A 100 13.35 14.50 -6.57
C GLN A 100 12.71 15.68 -5.80
N LYS A 101 11.82 15.42 -4.84
CA LYS A 101 11.09 16.45 -4.08
C LYS A 101 11.27 16.38 -2.55
N GLY A 102 12.38 15.80 -2.08
CA GLY A 102 12.82 15.87 -0.68
C GLY A 102 13.76 17.04 -0.42
#